data_AF-A0A0Q7SX11-F1
#
_entry.id   AF-A0A0Q7SX11-F1
#
_cell.length_a   1.000
_cell.length_b   1.000
_cell.length_c   1.000
_cell.angle_alpha   90.00
_cell.angle_beta   90.00
_cell.angle_gamma   90.00
#
_symmetry.space_group_name_H-M   'P 1'
#
loop_
_entity.id
_entity.type
_entity.pdbx_description
1 polymer ?
#
loop_
_entity_poly.entity_id
_entity_poly.type
_entity_poly.pdbx_seq_one_letter_code
_entity_poly.pdbx_strand_id
1 'polypeptide(L)'
;MTAPVSGGRLGRMGSTLKPGFQISRRNRRLLLVLATITYGVLAVPGAIGAIFTPLMFDAPGALYNPVAWLGFVLGAGFWVVCLLAPLLAWIQWRRGREPIAWAAMAAPVAWAAATITVLQFVPA
;
A
#
# COMPACT_ATOMS: atom_id res chain seq x y z
N MET A 1 -26.56 -57.34 22.66
CA MET A 1 -25.13 -57.11 22.35
C MET A 1 -25.06 -55.93 21.38
N THR A 2 -24.92 -54.71 21.93
CA THR A 2 -23.72 -53.85 21.89
C THR A 2 -23.54 -53.08 20.56
N ALA A 3 -23.84 -51.77 20.61
CA ALA A 3 -23.26 -50.75 19.72
C ALA A 3 -21.77 -50.50 20.08
N PRO A 4 -20.94 -49.83 19.24
CA PRO A 4 -21.05 -48.37 19.04
C PRO A 4 -20.84 -47.94 17.57
N VAL A 5 -21.62 -47.00 17.00
CA VAL A 5 -21.48 -45.53 17.14
C VAL A 5 -20.01 -45.05 17.04
N SER A 6 -19.44 -45.02 15.84
CA SER A 6 -18.15 -44.36 15.58
C SER A 6 -18.06 -43.83 14.13
N GLY A 7 -18.94 -42.90 13.78
CA GLY A 7 -18.85 -42.19 12.48
C GLY A 7 -19.12 -40.69 12.58
N GLY A 8 -19.62 -40.20 13.71
CA GLY A 8 -20.17 -38.84 13.83
C GLY A 8 -19.20 -37.73 14.25
N ARG A 9 -17.91 -38.02 14.52
CA ARG A 9 -16.98 -37.03 15.11
C ARG A 9 -15.94 -36.44 14.16
N LEU A 10 -15.67 -37.04 12.99
CA LEU A 10 -14.68 -36.50 12.04
C LEU A 10 -15.27 -35.49 11.04
N GLY A 11 -16.58 -35.54 10.76
CA GLY A 11 -17.26 -34.57 9.89
C GLY A 11 -17.50 -33.19 10.52
N ARG A 12 -17.33 -33.05 11.85
CA ARG A 12 -17.64 -31.81 12.59
C ARG A 12 -16.43 -30.91 12.88
N MET A 13 -15.23 -31.33 12.50
CA MET A 13 -14.00 -30.54 12.66
C MET A 13 -13.57 -29.80 11.39
N GLY A 14 -14.28 -29.95 10.27
CA GLY A 14 -14.09 -29.14 9.06
C GLY A 14 -14.78 -27.76 9.11
N SER A 15 -15.71 -27.55 10.04
CA SER A 15 -16.55 -26.35 10.11
C SER A 15 -16.01 -25.25 11.05
N THR A 16 -14.82 -25.43 11.63
CA THR A 16 -14.24 -24.49 12.60
C THR A 16 -13.09 -23.66 12.02
N LEU A 17 -12.90 -23.67 10.71
CA LEU A 17 -12.27 -22.52 10.05
C LEU A 17 -13.32 -21.42 9.98
N LYS A 18 -13.34 -20.62 11.05
CA LYS A 18 -14.07 -19.35 11.17
C LYS A 18 -14.06 -18.70 9.77
N PRO A 19 -15.20 -18.61 9.05
CA PRO A 19 -15.22 -18.08 7.69
C PRO A 19 -14.58 -16.71 7.77
N GLY A 20 -13.40 -16.59 7.17
CA GLY A 20 -12.51 -15.46 7.35
C GLY A 20 -13.33 -14.20 7.20
N PHE A 21 -13.33 -13.39 8.27
CA PHE A 21 -14.06 -12.13 8.45
C PHE A 21 -14.58 -11.59 7.10
N GLN A 22 -15.80 -11.99 6.69
CA GLN A 22 -16.35 -11.56 5.41
C GLN A 22 -16.72 -10.09 5.55
N ILE A 23 -15.74 -9.22 5.35
CA ILE A 23 -15.91 -7.78 5.35
C ILE A 23 -16.96 -7.48 4.27
N SER A 24 -18.14 -7.04 4.71
CA SER A 24 -19.24 -6.66 3.84
C SER A 24 -18.77 -5.73 2.73
N ARG A 25 -19.38 -5.83 1.53
CA ARG A 25 -19.10 -4.90 0.42
C ARG A 25 -19.17 -3.43 0.85
N ARG A 26 -20.06 -3.09 1.80
CA ARG A 26 -20.13 -1.73 2.37
C ARG A 26 -18.88 -1.36 3.15
N ASN A 27 -18.39 -2.25 4.01
CA ASN A 27 -17.17 -2.02 4.79
C ASN A 27 -15.94 -1.94 3.89
N ARG A 28 -15.82 -2.79 2.85
CA ARG A 28 -14.71 -2.69 1.87
C ARG A 28 -14.72 -1.37 1.11
N ARG A 29 -15.91 -0.90 0.72
CA ARG A 29 -16.07 0.42 0.09
C ARG A 29 -15.69 1.55 1.04
N LEU A 30 -16.08 1.47 2.32
CA LEU A 30 -15.68 2.45 3.34
C LEU A 30 -14.16 2.48 3.51
N LEU A 31 -13.51 1.31 3.58
CA LEU A 31 -12.05 1.26 3.69
C LEU A 31 -11.35 1.86 2.46
N LEU A 32 -11.87 1.66 1.25
CA LEU A 32 -11.33 2.31 0.05
C LEU A 32 -11.48 3.83 0.09
N VAL A 33 -12.61 4.33 0.59
CA VAL A 33 -12.82 5.78 0.77
C VAL A 33 -11.83 6.32 1.80
N LEU A 34 -11.70 5.65 2.95
CA LEU A 34 -10.75 6.04 3.99
C LEU A 34 -9.31 6.04 3.45
N ALA A 35 -8.88 4.98 2.76
CA ALA A 35 -7.56 4.92 2.14
C ALA A 35 -7.34 6.06 1.14
N THR A 36 -8.36 6.38 0.33
CA THR A 36 -8.29 7.51 -0.62
C THR A 36 -8.09 8.85 0.11
N ILE A 37 -8.84 9.09 1.19
CA ILE A 37 -8.71 10.31 2.01
C ILE A 37 -7.32 10.36 2.64
N THR A 38 -6.87 9.27 3.26
CA THR A 38 -5.53 9.18 3.88
C THR A 38 -4.43 9.48 2.87
N TYR A 39 -4.48 8.89 1.67
CA TYR A 39 -3.50 9.18 0.63
C TYR A 39 -3.61 10.58 0.04
N GLY A 40 -4.82 11.15 -0.04
CA GLY A 40 -5.01 12.55 -0.39
C GLY A 40 -4.36 13.50 0.61
N VAL A 41 -4.49 13.23 1.91
CA VAL A 41 -3.82 14.01 2.97
C VAL A 41 -2.31 13.83 2.90
N LEU A 42 -1.81 12.61 2.69
CA LEU A 42 -0.36 12.32 2.57
C LEU A 42 0.28 12.90 1.30
N ALA A 43 -0.49 13.09 0.24
CA ALA A 43 0.01 13.72 -0.98
C ALA A 43 0.45 15.18 -0.74
N VAL A 44 -0.17 15.89 0.21
CA VAL A 44 0.17 17.28 0.53
C VAL A 44 1.60 17.44 1.04
N PRO A 45 2.03 16.80 2.15
CA PRO A 45 3.43 16.86 2.58
C PRO A 45 4.37 16.24 1.56
N GLY A 46 3.93 15.23 0.79
CA GLY A 46 4.70 14.69 -0.33
C GLY A 46 5.00 15.73 -1.42
N ALA A 47 4.00 16.53 -1.80
CA ALA A 47 4.14 17.59 -2.80
C ALA A 47 5.01 18.73 -2.27
N ILE A 48 4.86 19.10 -1.00
CA ILE A 48 5.76 20.07 -0.34
C ILE A 48 7.19 19.54 -0.37
N GLY A 49 7.40 18.28 0.03
CA GLY A 49 8.71 17.62 -0.04
C GLY A 49 9.30 17.66 -1.45
N ALA A 50 8.49 17.41 -2.48
CA ALA A 50 8.90 17.47 -3.89
C ALA A 50 9.34 18.87 -4.37
N ILE A 51 8.94 19.95 -3.70
CA ILE A 51 9.46 21.30 -3.99
C ILE A 51 10.89 21.44 -3.47
N PHE A 52 11.19 20.78 -2.35
CA PHE A 52 12.49 20.84 -1.68
C PHE A 52 13.44 19.72 -2.09
N THR A 53 12.98 18.72 -2.85
CA THR A 53 13.84 17.62 -3.32
C THR A 53 15.09 18.11 -4.08
N PRO A 54 15.09 19.19 -4.88
CA PRO A 54 16.33 19.64 -5.53
C PRO A 54 17.48 20.00 -4.56
N LEU A 55 17.19 20.29 -3.28
CA LEU A 55 18.21 20.57 -2.27
C LEU A 55 19.18 19.41 -2.04
N MET A 56 18.81 18.18 -2.38
CA MET A 56 19.71 17.02 -2.25
C MET A 56 20.91 17.06 -3.22
N PHE A 57 20.89 17.96 -4.21
CA PHE A 57 21.98 18.17 -5.16
C PHE A 57 22.89 19.35 -4.79
N ASP A 58 22.67 20.01 -3.65
CA ASP A 58 23.45 21.17 -3.21
C ASP A 58 24.87 20.78 -2.74
N ALA A 59 25.05 19.52 -2.34
CA ALA A 59 26.36 19.00 -1.94
C ALA A 59 27.30 18.81 -3.15
N PRO A 60 28.60 19.16 -3.03
CA PRO A 60 29.56 19.00 -4.12
C PRO A 60 29.69 17.53 -4.54
N GLY A 61 29.50 17.26 -5.83
CA GLY A 61 29.55 15.91 -6.41
C GLY A 61 28.24 15.13 -6.36
N ALA A 62 27.16 15.66 -5.75
CA ALA A 62 25.87 14.98 -5.64
C ALA A 62 25.23 14.68 -7.00
N LEU A 63 25.47 15.51 -8.03
CA LEU A 63 24.98 15.27 -9.40
C LEU A 63 25.49 13.95 -10.01
N TYR A 64 26.66 13.48 -9.58
CA TYR A 64 27.25 12.22 -10.04
C TYR A 64 26.89 11.03 -9.14
N ASN A 65 26.13 11.26 -8.06
CA ASN A 65 25.71 10.21 -7.13
C ASN A 65 24.38 9.59 -7.59
N PRO A 66 24.35 8.32 -8.03
CA PRO A 66 23.10 7.67 -8.45
C PRO A 66 22.09 7.51 -7.32
N VAL A 67 22.54 7.48 -6.05
CA VAL A 67 21.66 7.39 -4.89
C VAL A 67 20.89 8.69 -4.68
N ALA A 68 21.50 9.85 -4.95
CA ALA A 68 20.82 11.15 -4.90
C ALA A 68 19.72 11.22 -5.96
N TRP A 69 19.98 10.75 -7.19
CA TRP A 69 18.95 10.64 -8.22
C TRP A 69 17.80 9.70 -7.85
N LEU A 70 18.13 8.56 -7.22
CA LEU A 70 17.11 7.63 -6.76
C LEU A 70 16.25 8.26 -5.65
N GLY A 71 16.87 8.93 -4.68
CA GLY A 71 16.19 9.69 -3.63
C GLY A 71 15.30 10.79 -4.21
N PHE A 72 15.76 11.50 -5.25
CA PHE A 72 14.99 12.52 -5.96
C PHE A 72 13.74 11.95 -6.60
N VAL A 73 13.87 10.88 -7.39
CA VAL A 73 12.72 10.24 -8.06
C VAL A 73 11.72 9.69 -7.04
N LEU A 74 12.20 9.07 -5.96
CA LEU A 74 11.35 8.52 -4.91
C LEU A 74 10.65 9.61 -4.10
N GLY A 75 11.35 10.68 -3.72
CA GLY A 75 10.77 11.81 -3.00
C GLY A 75 9.79 12.61 -3.86
N ALA A 76 10.21 13.00 -5.06
CA ALA A 76 9.40 13.80 -5.97
C ALA A 76 8.20 13.02 -6.53
N GLY A 77 8.32 11.70 -6.69
CA GLY A 77 7.26 10.83 -7.19
C GLY A 77 6.21 10.45 -6.15
N PHE A 78 6.48 10.62 -4.86
CA PHE A 78 5.61 10.10 -3.80
C PHE A 78 4.18 10.65 -3.87
N TRP A 79 4.01 11.97 -4.04
CA TRP A 79 2.68 12.59 -4.14
C TRP A 79 1.90 12.09 -5.36
N VAL A 80 2.58 11.86 -6.49
CA VAL A 80 1.96 11.30 -7.70
C VAL A 80 1.45 9.89 -7.42
N VAL A 81 2.25 9.06 -6.75
CA VAL A 81 1.87 7.68 -6.39
C VAL A 81 0.69 7.69 -5.42
N CYS A 82 0.67 8.61 -4.43
CA CYS A 82 -0.46 8.80 -3.52
C CYS A 82 -1.77 9.14 -4.24
N LEU A 83 -1.74 9.83 -5.39
CA LEU A 83 -2.94 10.16 -6.16
C LEU A 83 -3.31 9.09 -7.18
N LEU A 84 -2.32 8.49 -7.84
CA LEU A 84 -2.54 7.46 -8.87
C LEU A 84 -3.01 6.13 -8.27
N ALA A 85 -2.48 5.73 -7.12
CA ALA A 85 -2.84 4.47 -6.48
C ALA A 85 -4.35 4.37 -6.14
N PRO A 86 -4.99 5.35 -5.48
CA PRO A 86 -6.43 5.35 -5.28
C PRO A 86 -7.21 5.33 -6.59
N LEU A 87 -6.78 6.11 -7.59
CA LEU A 87 -7.46 6.17 -8.88
C LEU A 87 -7.49 4.78 -9.56
N LEU A 88 -6.33 4.11 -9.63
CA LEU A 88 -6.20 2.76 -10.17
C LEU A 88 -7.00 1.75 -9.34
N ALA A 89 -6.95 1.85 -8.01
CA ALA A 89 -7.72 0.99 -7.13
C ALA A 89 -9.24 1.12 -7.38
N TRP A 90 -9.75 2.34 -7.57
CA TRP A 90 -11.17 2.56 -7.90
C TRP A 90 -11.55 2.00 -9.27
N ILE A 91 -10.69 2.16 -10.29
CA ILE A 91 -10.91 1.58 -11.62
C ILE A 91 -11.00 0.05 -11.54
N GLN A 92 -10.07 -0.58 -10.82
CA GLN A 92 -10.03 -2.05 -10.69
C GLN A 92 -11.16 -2.58 -9.80
N TRP A 93 -11.59 -1.80 -8.80
CA TRP A 93 -12.77 -2.09 -8.01
C TRP A 93 -14.05 -2.11 -8.86
N ARG A 94 -14.24 -1.13 -9.76
CA ARG A 94 -15.38 -1.13 -10.70
C ARG A 94 -15.36 -2.31 -11.66
N ARG A 95 -14.18 -2.83 -11.99
CA ARG A 95 -13.98 -4.03 -12.82
C ARG A 95 -14.15 -5.35 -12.05
N GLY A 96 -14.51 -5.31 -10.76
CA GLY A 96 -14.69 -6.50 -9.93
C GLY A 96 -13.39 -7.21 -9.54
N ARG A 97 -12.22 -6.62 -9.81
CA ARG A 97 -10.90 -7.19 -9.51
C ARG A 97 -10.40 -6.71 -8.15
N GLU A 98 -11.08 -7.13 -7.09
CA GLU A 98 -10.79 -6.68 -5.72
C GLU A 98 -9.32 -6.88 -5.28
N PRO A 99 -8.63 -8.02 -5.53
CA PRO A 99 -7.27 -8.21 -5.07
C PRO A 99 -6.29 -7.19 -5.66
N ILE A 100 -6.49 -6.83 -6.94
CA ILE A 100 -5.64 -5.87 -7.63
C ILE A 100 -5.92 -4.45 -7.13
N ALA A 101 -7.17 -4.15 -6.79
CA ALA A 101 -7.51 -2.85 -6.18
C ALA A 101 -6.79 -2.67 -4.84
N TRP A 102 -6.74 -3.71 -4.01
CA TRP A 102 -6.00 -3.69 -2.75
C TRP A 102 -4.48 -3.65 -2.95
N ALA A 103 -3.96 -4.36 -3.93
CA ALA A 103 -2.54 -4.29 -4.29
C ALA A 103 -2.15 -2.86 -4.73
N ALA A 104 -2.99 -2.19 -5.53
CA ALA A 104 -2.77 -0.80 -5.91
C ALA A 104 -2.75 0.12 -4.68
N MET A 105 -3.60 -0.12 -3.69
CA MET A 105 -3.58 0.64 -2.43
C MET A 105 -2.33 0.41 -1.58
N ALA A 106 -1.56 -0.66 -1.79
CA ALA A 106 -0.29 -0.86 -1.11
C ALA A 106 0.87 -0.06 -1.74
N ALA A 107 0.69 0.43 -2.98
CA ALA A 107 1.75 1.11 -3.72
C ALA A 107 2.29 2.37 -3.02
N PRO A 108 1.47 3.27 -2.43
CA PRO A 108 2.00 4.44 -1.72
C PRO A 108 2.81 4.07 -0.49
N VAL A 109 2.42 3.00 0.23
CA VAL A 109 3.14 2.52 1.41
C VAL A 109 4.48 1.92 1.01
N ALA A 110 4.49 1.07 -0.02
CA ALA A 110 5.71 0.49 -0.55
C ALA A 110 6.67 1.58 -1.07
N TRP A 111 6.12 2.60 -1.74
CA TRP A 111 6.90 3.74 -2.22
C TRP A 111 7.50 4.54 -1.08
N ALA A 112 6.71 4.88 -0.05
CA ALA A 112 7.20 5.59 1.13
C ALA A 112 8.33 4.82 1.84
N ALA A 113 8.16 3.50 2.01
CA ALA A 113 9.18 2.65 2.59
C ALA A 113 10.48 2.68 1.77
N ALA A 114 10.38 2.56 0.45
CA ALA A 114 11.53 2.68 -0.45
C ALA A 114 12.22 4.05 -0.33
N THR A 115 11.45 5.13 -0.31
CA THR A 115 11.98 6.50 -0.12
C THR A 115 12.76 6.59 1.19
N ILE A 116 12.19 6.15 2.31
CA ILE A 116 12.83 6.21 3.63
C ILE A 116 14.14 5.40 3.62
N THR A 117 14.13 4.19 3.05
CA THR A 117 15.31 3.33 2.96
C THR A 117 16.42 3.99 2.14
N VAL A 118 16.11 4.55 0.97
CA VAL A 118 17.11 5.19 0.10
C VAL A 118 17.69 6.45 0.74
N LEU A 119 16.87 7.24 1.42
CA LEU A 119 17.33 8.45 2.10
C LEU A 119 18.35 8.16 3.22
N GLN A 120 18.36 6.97 3.81
CA GLN A 120 19.41 6.59 4.78
C GLN A 120 20.82 6.50 4.16
N PHE A 121 20.90 6.35 2.84
CA PHE A 121 22.17 6.21 2.10
C PHE A 121 22.59 7.49 1.39
N VAL A 122 21.78 8.55 1.43
CA VAL A 122 22.16 9.86 0.90
C VAL A 122 23.07 10.52 1.95
N PRO A 123 24.34 10.80 1.62
CA PRO A 123 25.24 11.48 2.55
C PRO A 123 24.69 12.89 2.85
N ALA A 124 24.68 13.24 4.14
CA ALA A 124 24.28 14.56 4.62
C ALA A 124 25.33 15.64 4.29
#